data_AF-A0A0A6PA15-F1
#
_entry.id   AF-A0A0A6PA15-F1
#
_cell.length_a   1.000
_cell.length_b   1.000
_cell.length_c   1.000
_cell.angle_alpha   90.00
_cell.angle_beta   90.00
_cell.angle_gamma   90.00
#
_symmetry.space_group_name_H-M   'P 1'
#
loop_
_entity.id
_entity.type
_entity.pdbx_description
1 polymer ?
#
loop_
_entity_poly.entity_id
_entity_poly.type
_entity_poly.pdbx_seq_one_letter_code
_entity_poly.pdbx_strand_id
1 'polypeptide(L)'
;MERCPVCKARLKADTDNCSRCSTDLSMLLCIENQAKNFFYHALARFESDDLSAATRAVEQSLDLKREPLTLALQGFIASRKSVNH
;
A
#
# COMPACT_ATOMS: atom_id res chain seq x y z
N MET A 1 -6.55 8.06 -1.30
CA MET A 1 -6.90 9.32 -0.61
C MET A 1 -8.34 9.69 -0.90
N GLU A 2 -9.08 10.18 0.10
CA GLU A 2 -10.48 10.62 -0.10
C GLU A 2 -10.65 12.15 -0.09
N ARG A 3 -9.66 12.86 0.47
CA ARG A 3 -9.67 14.32 0.62
C ARG A 3 -8.30 14.90 0.28
N CYS A 4 -8.32 16.12 -0.26
CA CYS A 4 -7.12 16.87 -0.57
C CYS A 4 -6.34 17.16 0.73
N PRO A 5 -5.03 16.87 0.80
CA PRO A 5 -4.24 17.11 2.02
C PRO A 5 -4.14 18.60 2.35
N VAL A 6 -4.17 19.48 1.34
CA VAL A 6 -4.04 20.93 1.47
C VAL A 6 -5.36 21.59 1.88
N CYS A 7 -6.40 21.52 1.04
CA CYS A 7 -7.64 22.25 1.27
C CYS A 7 -8.79 21.42 1.90
N LYS A 8 -8.54 20.13 2.17
CA LYS A 8 -9.51 19.18 2.74
C LYS A 8 -10.80 18.95 1.94
N ALA A 9 -10.87 19.46 0.70
CA ALA A 9 -11.95 19.17 -0.23
C ALA A 9 -12.02 17.67 -0.52
N ARG A 10 -13.23 17.13 -0.71
CA ARG A 10 -13.42 15.75 -1.16
C ARG A 10 -12.86 15.61 -2.58
N LEU A 11 -12.02 14.61 -2.78
CA LEU A 11 -11.48 14.28 -4.09
C LEU A 11 -12.42 13.32 -4.80
N LYS A 12 -12.52 13.45 -6.13
CA LYS A 12 -13.02 12.35 -6.96
C LYS A 12 -11.90 11.31 -7.05
N ALA A 13 -12.25 10.05 -7.30
CA ALA A 13 -11.25 9.02 -7.51
C ALA A 13 -10.32 9.42 -8.66
N ASP A 14 -9.02 9.15 -8.50
CA ASP A 14 -7.98 9.27 -9.54
C ASP A 14 -7.87 10.65 -10.21
N THR A 15 -8.07 11.73 -9.45
CA THR A 15 -7.83 13.09 -9.96
C THR A 15 -6.42 13.58 -9.59
N ASP A 16 -5.58 13.81 -10.60
CA ASP A 16 -4.23 14.35 -10.44
C ASP A 16 -4.22 15.76 -9.86
N ASN A 17 -5.23 16.58 -10.13
CA ASN A 17 -5.33 17.94 -9.59
C ASN A 17 -6.57 18.10 -8.73
N CYS A 18 -6.41 18.74 -7.58
CA CYS A 18 -7.55 19.10 -6.73
C CYS A 18 -8.42 20.15 -7.42
N SER A 19 -9.71 19.87 -7.62
CA SER A 19 -10.64 20.80 -8.28
C SER A 19 -10.91 22.11 -7.52
N ARG A 20 -10.48 22.21 -6.25
CA ARG A 20 -10.69 23.40 -5.40
C ARG A 20 -9.47 24.29 -5.28
N CYS A 21 -8.30 23.70 -5.06
CA CYS A 21 -7.07 24.45 -4.80
C CYS A 21 -5.98 24.22 -5.86
N SER A 22 -6.28 23.44 -6.89
CA SER A 22 -5.40 23.12 -8.02
C SER A 22 -4.06 22.46 -7.65
N THR A 23 -3.89 22.06 -6.38
CA THR A 23 -2.73 21.28 -5.92
C THR A 23 -2.59 20.02 -6.76
N ASP A 24 -1.38 19.79 -7.25
CA ASP A 24 -0.98 18.55 -7.90
C ASP A 24 -0.84 17.43 -6.86
N LEU A 25 -1.54 16.33 -7.11
CA LEU A 25 -1.66 15.14 -6.31
C LEU A 25 -1.11 13.91 -7.04
N SER A 26 -0.65 14.04 -8.28
CA SER A 26 -0.19 12.94 -9.14
C SER A 26 0.86 12.07 -8.42
N MET A 27 1.87 12.68 -7.81
CA MET A 27 2.90 11.99 -7.05
C MET A 27 2.33 11.22 -5.85
N LEU A 28 1.39 11.81 -5.11
CA LEU A 28 0.77 11.14 -3.95
C LEU A 28 -0.10 9.95 -4.40
N LEU A 29 -0.86 10.11 -5.49
CA LEU A 29 -1.65 9.02 -6.07
C LEU A 29 -0.76 7.90 -6.60
N CYS A 30 0.37 8.25 -7.24
CA CYS A 30 1.37 7.29 -7.69
C CYS A 30 1.93 6.47 -6.51
N ILE A 31 2.29 7.12 -5.39
CA ILE A 31 2.75 6.44 -4.17
C ILE A 31 1.68 5.49 -3.62
N GLU A 32 0.42 5.92 -3.55
CA GLU A 32 -0.67 5.04 -3.08
C GLU A 32 -0.88 3.83 -3.99
N ASN A 33 -0.85 4.02 -5.30
CA ASN A 33 -1.01 2.93 -6.26
C ASN A 33 0.19 1.97 -6.21
N GLN A 34 1.40 2.50 -6.04
CA GLN A 34 2.60 1.67 -5.87
C GLN A 34 2.54 0.85 -4.57
N ALA A 35 2.08 1.45 -3.46
CA ALA A 35 1.88 0.73 -2.19
C ALA A 35 0.89 -0.44 -2.36
N LYS A 36 -0.22 -0.23 -3.07
CA LYS A 36 -1.20 -1.29 -3.41
C LYS A 36 -0.59 -2.38 -4.28
N ASN A 37 0.19 -2.01 -5.29
CA ASN A 37 0.86 -2.98 -6.15
C ASN A 37 1.80 -3.88 -5.35
N PHE A 38 2.62 -3.30 -4.46
CA PHE A 38 3.46 -4.08 -3.56
C PHE A 38 2.67 -5.01 -2.64
N PHE A 39 1.51 -4.56 -2.13
CA PHE A 39 0.61 -5.41 -1.36
C PHE A 39 0.12 -6.63 -2.19
N TYR A 40 -0.35 -6.42 -3.41
CA TYR A 40 -0.77 -7.54 -4.28
C TYR A 40 0.39 -8.47 -4.64
N HIS A 41 1.59 -7.93 -4.89
CA HIS A 41 2.79 -8.73 -5.09
C HIS A 41 3.14 -9.56 -3.86
N ALA A 42 3.02 -8.99 -2.66
CA ALA A 42 3.24 -9.72 -1.41
C ALA A 42 2.26 -10.87 -1.24
N LEU A 43 0.98 -10.65 -1.55
CA LEU A 43 -0.07 -11.67 -1.47
C LEU A 43 0.23 -12.84 -2.42
N ALA A 44 0.58 -12.55 -3.68
CA ALA A 44 0.93 -13.57 -4.67
C ALA A 44 2.15 -14.40 -4.23
N ARG A 45 3.18 -13.77 -3.63
CA ARG A 45 4.36 -14.46 -3.09
C ARG A 45 4.04 -15.29 -1.85
N PHE A 46 3.13 -14.81 -1.01
CA PHE A 46 2.66 -15.55 0.16
C PHE A 46 1.87 -16.81 -0.25
N GLU A 47 1.03 -16.71 -1.27
CA GLU A 47 0.32 -17.87 -1.84
C GLU A 47 1.29 -18.90 -2.41
N SER A 48 2.37 -18.45 -3.08
CA SER A 48 3.41 -19.33 -3.61
C SER A 48 4.43 -19.84 -2.57
N ASP A 49 4.17 -19.63 -1.27
CA ASP A 49 5.04 -19.99 -0.14
C ASP A 49 6.45 -19.34 -0.15
N ASP A 50 6.66 -18.32 -0.99
CA ASP A 50 7.90 -17.53 -1.02
C ASP A 50 7.84 -16.44 0.07
N LEU A 51 7.96 -16.87 1.32
CA LEU A 51 7.82 -16.00 2.49
C LEU A 51 8.90 -14.91 2.54
N SER A 52 10.07 -15.13 1.96
CA SER A 52 11.14 -14.12 1.87
C SER A 52 10.73 -12.98 0.93
N ALA A 53 10.31 -13.30 -0.29
CA ALA A 53 9.84 -12.29 -1.23
C ALA A 53 8.55 -11.61 -0.75
N ALA A 54 7.64 -12.35 -0.12
CA ALA A 54 6.43 -11.79 0.47
C ALA A 54 6.76 -10.75 1.56
N THR A 55 7.75 -11.05 2.43
CA THR A 55 8.19 -10.11 3.48
C THR A 55 8.71 -8.82 2.88
N ARG A 56 9.61 -8.90 1.89
CA ARG A 56 10.17 -7.71 1.23
C ARG A 56 9.09 -6.85 0.57
N ALA A 57 8.14 -7.48 -0.11
CA ALA A 57 7.04 -6.77 -0.77
C ALA A 57 6.10 -6.09 0.24
N VAL A 58 5.84 -6.73 1.39
CA VAL A 58 5.10 -6.10 2.51
C VAL A 58 5.85 -4.88 3.05
N GLU A 59 7.14 -4.99 3.30
CA GLU A 59 7.97 -3.88 3.79
C GLU A 59 7.93 -2.70 2.81
N GLN A 60 8.12 -2.95 1.51
CA GLN A 60 8.02 -1.93 0.46
C GLN A 60 6.65 -1.25 0.41
N SER A 61 5.57 -2.01 0.60
CA SER A 61 4.21 -1.44 0.67
C SER A 61 4.06 -0.54 1.90
N LEU A 62 4.52 -0.98 3.08
CA LEU A 62 4.39 -0.26 4.34
C LEU A 62 5.25 1.01 4.41
N ASP A 63 6.41 1.02 3.76
CA ASP A 63 7.29 2.19 3.66
C ASP A 63 6.63 3.33 2.88
N LEU A 64 5.83 2.99 1.86
CA LEU A 64 5.06 3.97 1.09
C LEU A 64 3.79 4.39 1.83
N LYS A 65 3.06 3.42 2.40
CA LYS A 65 1.82 3.66 3.12
C LYS A 65 1.57 2.56 4.13
N ARG A 66 1.50 2.93 5.41
CA ARG A 66 1.10 2.02 6.50
C ARG A 66 -0.39 1.72 6.44
N GLU A 67 -0.75 0.75 5.61
CA GLU A 67 -2.14 0.31 5.42
C GLU A 67 -2.48 -0.86 6.37
N PRO A 68 -3.64 -0.84 7.07
CA PRO A 68 -3.98 -1.87 8.05
C PRO A 68 -3.98 -3.30 7.49
N LEU A 69 -4.42 -3.47 6.24
CA LEU A 69 -4.46 -4.79 5.60
C LEU A 69 -3.05 -5.33 5.30
N THR A 70 -2.12 -4.45 4.90
CA THR A 70 -0.71 -4.81 4.70
C THR A 70 -0.04 -5.21 6.02
N LEU A 71 -0.35 -4.52 7.13
CA LEU A 71 0.10 -4.91 8.47
C LEU A 71 -0.43 -6.29 8.89
N ALA A 72 -1.70 -6.58 8.59
CA ALA A 72 -2.28 -7.89 8.86
C ALA A 72 -1.54 -9.00 8.08
N LEU A 73 -1.25 -8.78 6.80
CA LEU A 73 -0.47 -9.71 5.98
C LEU A 73 0.94 -9.93 6.55
N GLN A 74 1.61 -8.88 7.05
CA GLN A 74 2.90 -9.01 7.74
C GLN A 74 2.80 -9.99 8.92
N GLY A 75 1.74 -9.87 9.72
CA GLY A 75 1.45 -10.78 10.83
C GLY A 75 1.28 -12.23 10.37
N PHE A 76 0.50 -12.47 9.31
CA PHE A 76 0.32 -13.81 8.75
C PHE A 76 1.63 -14.42 8.24
N ILE A 77 2.47 -13.64 7.56
CA ILE A 77 3.80 -14.08 7.10
C ILE A 77 4.67 -14.49 8.31
N ALA A 78 4.68 -13.69 9.37
CA ALA A 78 5.43 -13.98 10.59
C ALA A 78 4.95 -15.28 11.27
N SER A 79 3.63 -15.47 11.39
CA SER A 79 3.06 -16.70 11.93
C SER A 79 3.41 -17.94 11.10
N ARG A 80 3.34 -17.85 9.76
CA ARG A 80 3.67 -18.98 8.88
C ARG A 80 5.16 -19.37 8.94
N LYS A 81 6.06 -18.39 9.09
CA LYS A 81 7.49 -18.65 9.34
C LYS A 81 7.73 -19.40 10.66
N SER A 82 6.94 -19.11 11.70
CA SER A 82 7.08 -19.77 13.01
C SER A 82 6.57 -21.21 13.05
N VAL A 83 5.69 -21.60 12.12
CA VAL A 83 5.16 -22.98 12.01
C VAL A 83 6.08 -23.90 11.20
N ASN A 84 6.89 -23.33 10.30
CA ASN A 84 7.80 -24.06 9.43
C ASN A 84 9.23 -24.22 10.02
N HIS A 85 9.42 -23.93 11.30
CA HIS A 85 10.68 -24.10 12.04
C HIS A 85 10.47 -25.02 13.22
#